data_AF-A0A3M0X7U6-F1
#
_entry.id   AF-A0A3M0X7U6-F1
#
_cell.length_a   1.000
_cell.length_b   1.000
_cell.length_c   1.000
_cell.angle_alpha   90.00
_cell.angle_beta   90.00
_cell.angle_gamma   90.00
#
_symmetry.space_group_name_H-M   'P 1'
#
loop_
_entity.id
_entity.type
_entity.pdbx_description
1 polymer ?
#
loop_
_entity_poly.entity_id
_entity_poly.type
_entity_poly.pdbx_seq_one_letter_code
_entity_poly.pdbx_strand_id
1 'polypeptide(L)'
;MRWNFFGKKKKDEDEFDPLLDVELKNLEVGWFVDFDMKTWEVKAHHKYDWGDGYITDEWELRSGRKVIFLHYDPEDGGLFTISEKIPIGQIEGNIREYIKTHEDGPDRIVYKGTTYYLEEDGGALFIENGEGVPVEFIYWDYVDDSGNRFVSIEQWGDNEFEAYAGKIVEEFEFDNILPRST
;
A
#
# COMPACT_ATOMS: atom_id res chain seq x y z
N MET A 1 -61.65 -23.93 -26.59
CA MET A 1 -60.40 -24.64 -26.25
C MET A 1 -59.57 -23.76 -25.34
N ARG A 2 -59.10 -24.31 -24.22
CA ARG A 2 -58.02 -23.74 -23.38
C ARG A 2 -56.70 -23.84 -24.15
N TRP A 3 -55.85 -22.81 -24.06
CA TRP A 3 -54.40 -23.02 -23.94
C TRP A 3 -53.76 -21.80 -23.29
N ASN A 4 -53.12 -22.05 -22.15
CA ASN A 4 -52.18 -21.15 -21.50
C ASN A 4 -50.79 -21.52 -22.05
N PHE A 5 -49.97 -20.55 -22.44
CA PHE A 5 -48.53 -20.76 -22.61
C PHE A 5 -47.76 -19.66 -21.88
N PHE A 6 -46.90 -20.14 -20.99
CA PHE A 6 -46.00 -19.41 -20.12
C PHE A 6 -44.95 -18.60 -20.88
N GLY A 7 -44.53 -17.50 -20.26
CA GLY A 7 -43.34 -16.76 -20.63
C GLY A 7 -43.02 -15.70 -19.58
N LYS A 8 -42.93 -16.07 -18.29
CA LYS A 8 -42.28 -15.21 -17.30
C LYS A 8 -40.81 -15.11 -17.72
N LYS A 9 -40.40 -13.96 -18.24
CA LYS A 9 -38.99 -13.56 -18.27
C LYS A 9 -38.50 -13.62 -16.84
N LYS A 10 -37.63 -14.59 -16.53
CA LYS A 10 -36.72 -14.43 -15.42
C LYS A 10 -35.88 -13.20 -15.76
N LYS A 11 -35.87 -12.22 -14.85
CA LYS A 11 -34.77 -11.26 -14.78
C LYS A 11 -33.53 -12.12 -14.66
N ASP A 12 -32.58 -11.94 -15.56
CA ASP A 12 -31.23 -12.43 -15.37
C ASP A 12 -30.79 -11.90 -14.00
N GLU A 13 -30.68 -12.83 -13.04
CA GLU A 13 -29.94 -12.60 -11.81
C GLU A 13 -28.50 -12.41 -12.30
N ASP A 14 -27.90 -11.26 -12.00
CA ASP A 14 -26.49 -10.98 -12.28
C ASP A 14 -25.69 -12.22 -11.88
N GLU A 15 -25.12 -12.92 -12.86
CA GLU A 15 -24.23 -14.06 -12.62
C GLU A 15 -23.04 -13.48 -11.86
N PHE A 16 -23.00 -13.68 -10.54
CA PHE A 16 -21.82 -13.44 -9.72
C PHE A 16 -20.70 -14.28 -10.32
N ASP A 17 -19.79 -13.63 -11.05
CA ASP A 17 -18.56 -14.24 -11.50
C ASP A 17 -17.52 -14.00 -10.38
N PRO A 18 -17.21 -15.02 -9.55
CA PRO A 18 -16.28 -14.88 -8.44
C PRO A 18 -14.85 -14.49 -8.89
N LEU A 19 -14.56 -14.45 -10.19
CA LEU A 19 -13.30 -13.94 -10.74
C LEU A 19 -13.37 -12.47 -11.18
N LEU A 20 -14.56 -11.89 -11.38
CA LEU A 20 -14.73 -10.49 -11.83
C LEU A 20 -15.04 -9.50 -10.68
N ASP A 21 -15.46 -9.99 -9.52
CA ASP A 21 -15.89 -9.15 -8.38
C ASP A 21 -14.87 -9.13 -7.21
N VAL A 22 -13.61 -9.43 -7.49
CA VAL A 22 -12.55 -9.42 -6.47
C VAL A 22 -12.00 -7.99 -6.34
N GLU A 23 -12.35 -7.30 -5.26
CA GLU A 23 -11.79 -5.98 -4.94
C GLU A 23 -10.32 -6.08 -4.55
N LEU A 24 -9.53 -5.07 -4.91
CA LEU A 24 -8.08 -5.03 -4.67
C LEU A 24 -7.72 -5.11 -3.18
N LYS A 25 -8.54 -4.54 -2.29
CA LYS A 25 -8.34 -4.62 -0.83
C LYS A 25 -8.52 -6.03 -0.25
N ASN A 26 -8.99 -7.00 -1.05
CA ASN A 26 -9.20 -8.39 -0.64
C ASN A 26 -8.10 -9.33 -1.17
N LEU A 27 -6.95 -8.80 -1.61
CA LEU A 27 -5.81 -9.62 -2.03
C LEU A 27 -5.33 -10.55 -0.90
N GLU A 28 -5.04 -11.80 -1.25
CA GLU A 28 -4.47 -12.78 -0.31
C GLU A 28 -3.06 -13.23 -0.73
N VAL A 29 -2.27 -13.69 0.25
CA VAL A 29 -0.94 -14.24 -0.01
C VAL A 29 -0.98 -15.40 -1.01
N GLY A 30 -0.14 -15.31 -2.04
CA GLY A 30 -0.03 -16.26 -3.14
C GLY A 30 -0.93 -15.96 -4.34
N TRP A 31 -1.80 -14.96 -4.25
CA TRP A 31 -2.55 -14.46 -5.41
C TRP A 31 -1.66 -13.67 -6.35
N PHE A 32 -2.13 -13.47 -7.58
CA PHE A 32 -1.48 -12.67 -8.60
C PHE A 32 -2.34 -11.47 -9.00
N VAL A 33 -1.70 -10.37 -9.36
CA VAL A 33 -2.34 -9.17 -9.90
C VAL A 33 -1.45 -8.54 -10.96
N ASP A 34 -2.04 -8.01 -12.03
CA ASP A 34 -1.32 -7.26 -13.05
C ASP A 34 -1.33 -5.77 -12.71
N PHE A 35 -0.16 -5.14 -12.75
CA PHE A 35 0.03 -3.71 -12.54
C PHE A 35 1.30 -3.23 -13.27
N ASP A 36 1.23 -2.07 -13.93
CA ASP A 36 2.36 -1.48 -14.69
C ASP A 36 3.01 -2.49 -15.66
N MET A 37 2.17 -3.14 -16.47
CA MET A 37 2.55 -4.16 -17.47
C MET A 37 3.35 -5.34 -16.91
N LYS A 38 3.22 -5.64 -15.62
CA LYS A 38 3.84 -6.79 -14.96
C LYS A 38 2.82 -7.53 -14.13
N THR A 39 2.98 -8.85 -14.07
CA THR A 39 2.29 -9.69 -13.10
C THR A 39 3.10 -9.72 -11.80
N TRP A 40 2.41 -9.49 -10.70
CA TRP A 40 2.93 -9.46 -9.34
C TRP A 40 2.30 -10.57 -8.53
N GLU A 41 3.09 -11.26 -7.72
CA GLU A 41 2.60 -12.23 -6.74
C GLU A 41 2.57 -11.59 -5.36
N VAL A 42 1.47 -11.73 -4.64
CA VAL A 42 1.35 -11.32 -3.23
C VAL A 42 2.20 -12.26 -2.37
N LYS A 43 3.21 -11.72 -1.69
CA LYS A 43 4.15 -12.50 -0.86
C LYS A 43 3.88 -12.42 0.62
N ALA A 44 3.36 -11.29 1.07
CA ALA A 44 3.00 -11.05 2.46
C ALA A 44 1.84 -10.05 2.52
N HIS A 45 1.16 -10.02 3.66
CA HIS A 45 0.08 -9.09 3.97
C HIS A 45 0.27 -8.59 5.40
N HIS A 46 0.85 -7.41 5.55
CA HIS A 46 1.15 -6.77 6.82
C HIS A 46 0.02 -5.84 7.25
N LYS A 47 0.05 -5.47 8.52
CA LYS A 47 -0.82 -4.42 9.08
C LYS A 47 -0.02 -3.39 9.84
N TYR A 48 -0.52 -2.18 9.85
CA TYR A 48 0.01 -1.08 10.65
C TYR A 48 -1.09 -0.60 11.60
N ASP A 49 -0.72 -0.36 12.86
CA ASP A 49 -1.56 0.31 13.86
C ASP A 49 -0.94 1.67 14.16
N TRP A 50 -1.62 2.72 13.73
CA TRP A 50 -1.17 4.12 13.85
C TRP A 50 -1.64 4.77 15.16
N GLY A 51 -2.27 3.99 16.06
CA GLY A 51 -2.88 4.47 17.28
C GLY A 51 -4.39 4.66 17.16
N ASP A 52 -5.06 4.80 18.29
CA ASP A 52 -6.52 5.01 18.39
C ASP A 52 -7.40 3.98 17.65
N GLY A 53 -6.83 2.80 17.35
CA GLY A 53 -7.50 1.73 16.62
C GLY A 53 -7.56 1.95 15.11
N TYR A 54 -6.79 2.89 14.57
CA TYR A 54 -6.66 3.13 13.14
C TYR A 54 -5.65 2.13 12.55
N ILE A 55 -6.17 1.22 11.72
CA ILE A 55 -5.43 0.10 11.13
C ILE A 55 -5.44 0.22 9.61
N THR A 56 -4.28 0.07 9.00
CA THR A 56 -4.12 -0.03 7.53
C THR A 56 -3.51 -1.35 7.13
N ASP A 57 -3.71 -1.73 5.87
CA ASP A 57 -3.20 -2.96 5.27
C ASP A 57 -2.05 -2.65 4.31
N GLU A 58 -1.05 -3.53 4.23
CA GLU A 58 0.00 -3.45 3.22
C GLU A 58 0.31 -4.84 2.65
N TRP A 59 0.38 -4.96 1.32
CA TRP A 59 0.79 -6.17 0.63
C TRP A 59 2.19 -6.01 0.03
N GLU A 60 3.08 -6.95 0.36
CA GLU A 60 4.36 -7.09 -0.35
C GLU A 60 4.10 -7.81 -1.68
N LEU A 61 4.29 -7.11 -2.79
CA LEU A 61 4.09 -7.62 -4.14
C LEU A 61 5.44 -7.85 -4.83
N ARG A 62 5.62 -9.03 -5.44
CA ARG A 62 6.89 -9.40 -6.09
C ARG A 62 6.72 -9.78 -7.56
N SER A 63 7.57 -9.19 -8.40
CA SER A 63 7.73 -9.56 -9.81
C SER A 63 9.21 -9.78 -10.14
N GLY A 64 9.63 -11.05 -10.17
CA GLY A 64 11.02 -11.45 -10.34
C GLY A 64 11.92 -10.97 -9.20
N ARG A 65 12.75 -9.94 -9.47
CA ARG A 65 13.63 -9.30 -8.48
C ARG A 65 13.07 -7.98 -7.93
N LYS A 66 11.96 -7.49 -8.47
CA LYS A 66 11.32 -6.26 -8.02
C LYS A 66 10.36 -6.59 -6.89
N VAL A 67 10.33 -5.71 -5.89
CA VAL A 67 9.39 -5.70 -4.78
C VAL A 67 8.78 -4.32 -4.74
N ILE A 68 7.45 -4.26 -4.63
CA ILE A 68 6.70 -3.05 -4.34
C ILE A 68 5.74 -3.36 -3.19
N PHE A 69 5.31 -2.32 -2.51
CA PHE A 69 4.37 -2.43 -1.41
C PHE A 69 3.09 -1.71 -1.81
N LEU A 70 1.97 -2.43 -1.79
CA LEU A 70 0.63 -1.87 -1.99
C LEU A 70 0.06 -1.61 -0.61
N HIS A 71 -0.16 -0.35 -0.28
CA HIS A 71 -0.79 0.04 0.98
C HIS A 71 -2.23 0.46 0.71
N TYR A 72 -3.12 0.10 1.64
CA TYR A 72 -4.52 0.50 1.64
C TYR A 72 -4.86 1.14 2.98
N ASP A 73 -5.25 2.40 2.89
CA ASP A 73 -5.85 3.17 3.96
C ASP A 73 -7.38 3.15 3.81
N PRO A 74 -8.14 2.60 4.78
CA PRO A 74 -9.59 2.54 4.69
C PRO A 74 -10.32 3.86 4.98
N GLU A 75 -9.63 4.90 5.46
CA GLU A 75 -10.27 6.19 5.76
C GLU A 75 -10.65 6.98 4.49
N ASP A 76 -11.55 7.95 4.66
CA ASP A 76 -12.03 8.90 3.64
C ASP A 76 -12.39 8.32 2.25
N GLY A 77 -12.87 7.07 2.22
CA GLY A 77 -13.34 6.41 1.00
C GLY A 77 -12.37 5.40 0.41
N GLY A 78 -11.24 5.15 1.08
CA GLY A 78 -10.24 4.18 0.65
C GLY A 78 -9.19 4.82 -0.24
N LEU A 79 -7.93 4.78 0.18
CA LEU A 79 -6.80 5.25 -0.60
C LEU A 79 -5.81 4.10 -0.82
N PHE A 80 -5.41 3.89 -2.07
CA PHE A 80 -4.31 2.98 -2.39
C PHE A 80 -3.05 3.75 -2.73
N THR A 81 -1.93 3.24 -2.24
CA THR A 81 -0.60 3.71 -2.64
C THR A 81 0.31 2.56 -3.03
N ILE A 82 1.22 2.82 -3.97
CA ILE A 82 2.32 1.91 -4.30
C ILE A 82 3.64 2.58 -3.93
N SER A 83 4.48 1.85 -3.21
CA SER A 83 5.83 2.29 -2.85
C SER A 83 6.89 1.26 -3.22
N GLU A 84 8.14 1.73 -3.33
CA GLU A 84 9.32 0.88 -3.36
C GLU A 84 10.34 1.36 -2.34
N LYS A 85 11.08 0.42 -1.75
CA LYS A 85 12.17 0.75 -0.83
C LYS A 85 13.29 1.45 -1.58
N ILE A 86 13.74 2.59 -1.05
CA ILE A 86 14.84 3.38 -1.58
C ILE A 86 16.01 3.40 -0.59
N PRO A 87 17.26 3.46 -1.07
CA PRO A 87 18.37 3.77 -0.18
C PRO A 87 18.19 5.20 0.35
N ILE A 88 18.07 5.37 1.67
CA ILE A 88 17.90 6.69 2.30
C ILE A 88 18.99 7.71 1.90
N GLY A 89 20.20 7.24 1.55
CA GLY A 89 21.27 8.09 1.03
C GLY A 89 21.03 8.67 -0.37
N GLN A 90 19.93 8.30 -1.04
CA GLN A 90 19.46 8.96 -2.27
C GLN A 90 18.64 10.22 -1.97
N ILE A 91 18.19 10.42 -0.73
CA ILE A 91 17.58 11.66 -0.28
C ILE A 91 18.71 12.65 -0.02
N GLU A 92 18.61 13.86 -0.58
CA GLU A 92 19.66 14.86 -0.49
C GLU A 92 19.89 15.31 0.96
N GLY A 93 21.16 15.41 1.35
CA GLY A 93 21.57 15.73 2.72
C GLY A 93 21.92 14.49 3.55
N ASN A 94 22.08 14.68 4.86
CA ASN A 94 22.33 13.59 5.79
C ASN A 94 21.15 13.44 6.74
N ILE A 95 20.08 12.82 6.24
CA ILE A 95 18.80 12.72 6.95
C ILE A 95 18.92 11.97 8.27
N ARG A 96 19.69 10.86 8.29
CA ARG A 96 19.93 10.09 9.52
C ARG A 96 20.57 10.93 10.62
N GLU A 97 21.59 11.71 10.28
CA GLU A 97 22.26 12.59 11.25
C GLU A 97 21.35 13.73 11.69
N TYR A 98 20.55 14.27 10.77
CA TYR A 98 19.56 15.30 11.10
C TYR A 98 18.59 14.79 12.16
N ILE A 99 17.94 13.64 11.91
CA ILE A 99 16.96 13.05 12.83
C ILE A 99 17.60 12.77 14.19
N LYS A 100 18.80 12.20 14.22
CA LYS A 100 19.51 11.93 15.48
C LYS A 100 19.86 13.20 16.26
N THR A 101 20.13 14.30 15.57
CA THR A 101 20.54 15.56 16.21
C THR A 101 19.36 16.36 16.72
N HIS A 102 18.24 16.34 15.98
CA HIS A 102 17.06 17.15 16.27
C HIS A 102 15.97 16.35 16.99
N GLU A 103 16.13 15.03 17.09
CA GLU A 103 15.12 14.08 17.57
C GLU A 103 13.82 14.11 16.74
N ASP A 104 13.92 14.62 15.49
CA ASP A 104 12.80 14.83 14.58
C ASP A 104 13.25 14.95 13.12
N GLY A 105 12.33 14.72 12.18
CA GLY A 105 12.51 14.85 10.73
C GLY A 105 12.69 16.31 10.30
N PRO A 106 13.41 16.57 9.19
CA PRO A 106 13.42 17.92 8.60
C PRO A 106 12.04 18.28 8.05
N ASP A 107 11.62 19.54 8.06
CA ASP A 107 10.32 19.95 7.46
C ASP A 107 10.22 19.70 5.94
N ARG A 108 11.37 19.48 5.28
CA ARG A 108 11.46 19.36 3.83
C ARG A 108 12.66 18.53 3.41
N ILE A 109 12.47 17.67 2.43
CA ILE A 109 13.51 16.86 1.81
C ILE A 109 13.54 17.03 0.29
N VAL A 110 14.63 16.60 -0.33
CA VAL A 110 14.74 16.53 -1.80
C VAL A 110 15.12 15.13 -2.19
N TYR A 111 14.33 14.52 -3.07
CA TYR A 111 14.59 13.19 -3.62
C TYR A 111 14.47 13.24 -5.15
N LYS A 112 15.50 12.79 -5.85
CA LYS A 112 15.58 12.82 -7.33
C LYS A 112 15.23 14.20 -7.93
N GLY A 113 15.66 15.28 -7.27
CA GLY A 113 15.40 16.66 -7.69
C GLY A 113 13.97 17.17 -7.49
N THR A 114 13.09 16.38 -6.86
CA THR A 114 11.74 16.80 -6.45
C THR A 114 11.75 17.14 -4.96
N THR A 115 11.11 18.24 -4.61
CA THR A 115 10.95 18.67 -3.23
C THR A 115 9.71 18.03 -2.62
N TYR A 116 9.86 17.51 -1.39
CA TYR A 116 8.77 16.97 -0.59
C TYR A 116 8.75 17.67 0.77
N TYR A 117 7.57 17.83 1.34
CA TYR A 117 7.31 18.54 2.58
C TYR A 117 6.72 17.57 3.59
N LEU A 118 7.14 17.69 4.86
CA LEU A 118 6.60 16.87 5.93
C LEU A 118 5.11 17.15 6.07
N GLU A 119 4.30 16.09 5.98
CA GLU A 119 2.84 16.14 6.10
C GLU A 119 2.40 15.49 7.41
N GLU A 120 2.98 14.34 7.74
CA GLU A 120 2.65 13.57 8.92
C GLU A 120 3.90 12.90 9.52
N ASP A 121 3.90 12.79 10.84
CA ASP A 121 4.92 12.08 11.60
C ASP A 121 4.30 11.48 12.86
N GLY A 122 4.92 10.43 13.38
CA GLY A 122 4.45 9.81 14.61
C GLY A 122 5.10 8.47 14.92
N GLY A 123 4.55 7.80 15.94
CA GLY A 123 4.88 6.43 16.27
C GLY A 123 3.76 5.49 15.83
N ALA A 124 4.12 4.31 15.36
CA ALA A 124 3.17 3.28 14.93
C ALA A 124 3.69 1.88 15.26
N LEU A 125 2.81 0.88 15.11
CA LEU A 125 3.13 -0.53 15.28
C LEU A 125 3.00 -1.26 13.96
N PHE A 126 4.03 -1.99 13.57
CA PHE A 126 4.00 -2.91 12.45
C PHE A 126 3.70 -4.34 12.91
N ILE A 127 2.79 -5.00 12.21
CA ILE A 127 2.31 -6.34 12.50
C ILE A 127 2.60 -7.22 11.28
N GLU A 128 3.66 -8.01 11.38
CA GLU A 128 4.09 -8.89 10.30
C GLU A 128 3.02 -9.94 9.96
N ASN A 129 2.66 -10.09 8.68
CA ASN A 129 1.63 -11.02 8.21
C ASN A 129 0.25 -10.84 8.91
N GLY A 130 -0.03 -9.66 9.49
CA GLY A 130 -1.27 -9.36 10.20
C GLY A 130 -1.48 -10.12 11.53
N GLU A 131 -0.57 -11.01 11.91
CA GLU A 131 -0.66 -11.88 13.09
C GLU A 131 0.63 -11.90 13.94
N GLY A 132 1.69 -11.22 13.48
CA GLY A 132 2.98 -11.15 14.15
C GLY A 132 2.95 -10.38 15.47
N VAL A 133 4.07 -10.42 16.20
CA VAL A 133 4.25 -9.56 17.38
C VAL A 133 4.38 -8.12 16.89
N PRO A 134 3.57 -7.16 17.40
CA PRO A 134 3.68 -5.77 17.01
C PRO A 134 5.07 -5.21 17.32
N VAL A 135 5.65 -4.48 16.37
CA VAL A 135 6.96 -3.84 16.47
C VAL A 135 6.80 -2.33 16.33
N GLU A 136 7.30 -1.58 17.32
CA GLU A 136 7.27 -0.12 17.31
C GLU A 136 8.25 0.47 16.29
N PHE A 137 7.82 1.51 15.60
CA PHE A 137 8.65 2.36 14.75
C PHE A 137 8.16 3.81 14.78
N ILE A 138 9.04 4.73 14.37
CA ILE A 138 8.72 6.14 14.16
C ILE A 138 8.74 6.39 12.67
N TYR A 139 7.85 7.23 12.16
CA TYR A 139 7.79 7.57 10.73
C TYR A 139 7.71 9.07 10.51
N TRP A 140 8.13 9.48 9.31
CA TRP A 140 7.96 10.81 8.75
C TRP A 140 7.56 10.66 7.28
N ASP A 141 6.35 11.11 6.97
CA ASP A 141 5.76 11.04 5.65
C ASP A 141 5.78 12.41 4.98
N TYR A 142 6.38 12.43 3.79
CA TYR A 142 6.61 13.65 3.04
C TYR A 142 5.86 13.59 1.72
N VAL A 143 5.15 14.65 1.36
CA VAL A 143 4.39 14.75 0.10
C VAL A 143 4.97 15.82 -0.82
N ASP A 144 4.91 15.59 -2.14
CA ASP A 144 5.29 16.62 -3.12
C ASP A 144 4.19 17.67 -3.30
N ASP A 145 4.50 18.76 -4.00
CA ASP A 145 3.53 19.85 -4.28
C ASP A 145 2.24 19.39 -4.98
N SER A 146 2.23 18.19 -5.59
CA SER A 146 1.05 17.66 -6.26
C SER A 146 0.14 16.85 -5.33
N GLY A 147 0.64 16.44 -4.16
CA GLY A 147 -0.02 15.52 -3.25
C GLY A 147 -0.08 14.06 -3.73
N ASN A 148 0.43 13.76 -4.93
CA ASN A 148 0.29 12.42 -5.53
C ASN A 148 1.52 11.53 -5.34
N ARG A 149 2.64 12.09 -4.88
CA ARG A 149 3.88 11.35 -4.62
C ARG A 149 4.33 11.61 -3.20
N PHE A 150 4.87 10.57 -2.59
CA PHE A 150 5.40 10.66 -1.25
C PHE A 150 6.77 10.01 -1.13
N VAL A 151 7.45 10.39 -0.05
CA VAL A 151 8.60 9.67 0.50
C VAL A 151 8.29 9.44 1.96
N SER A 152 8.38 8.19 2.41
CA SER A 152 8.27 7.84 3.83
C SER A 152 9.66 7.49 4.35
N ILE A 153 9.97 7.93 5.57
CA ILE A 153 11.17 7.54 6.29
C ILE A 153 10.73 6.90 7.60
N GLU A 154 11.21 5.71 7.87
CA GLU A 154 10.91 4.98 9.09
C GLU A 154 12.19 4.77 9.90
N GLN A 155 12.07 4.89 11.21
CA GLN A 155 13.11 4.53 12.17
C GLN A 155 12.67 3.34 13.02
N TRP A 156 13.50 2.31 13.00
CA TRP A 156 13.31 1.08 13.76
C TRP A 156 14.35 1.01 14.88
N GLY A 157 13.87 0.97 16.12
CA GLY A 157 14.73 1.12 17.29
C GLY A 157 15.59 2.40 17.22
N ASP A 158 16.83 2.33 17.69
CA ASP A 158 17.65 3.53 17.87
C ASP A 158 18.42 3.98 16.61
N ASN A 159 18.64 3.09 15.63
CA ASN A 159 19.67 3.31 14.60
C ASN A 159 19.34 2.74 13.22
N GLU A 160 18.29 1.96 13.09
CA GLU A 160 17.88 1.40 11.81
C GLU A 160 16.91 2.35 11.14
N PHE A 161 17.14 2.64 9.86
CA PHE A 161 16.26 3.51 9.10
C PHE A 161 15.99 2.89 7.76
N GLU A 162 14.74 2.97 7.37
CA GLU A 162 14.23 2.57 6.08
C GLU A 162 13.60 3.78 5.40
N ALA A 163 13.54 3.75 4.08
CA ALA A 163 12.93 4.82 3.32
C ALA A 163 12.23 4.24 2.11
N TYR A 164 11.10 4.82 1.77
CA TYR A 164 10.22 4.39 0.71
C TYR A 164 9.86 5.58 -0.15
N ALA A 165 9.76 5.38 -1.46
CA ALA A 165 9.21 6.38 -2.36
C ALA A 165 8.03 5.76 -3.09
N GLY A 166 6.93 6.50 -3.16
CA GLY A 166 5.69 5.98 -3.70
C GLY A 166 4.80 7.05 -4.31
N LYS A 167 3.62 6.58 -4.72
CA LYS A 167 2.57 7.40 -5.30
C LYS A 167 1.19 6.84 -4.96
N ILE A 168 0.19 7.71 -5.02
CA ILE A 168 -1.21 7.30 -5.05
C ILE A 168 -1.46 6.53 -6.35
N VAL A 169 -2.28 5.47 -6.24
CA VAL A 169 -2.75 4.66 -7.37
C VAL A 169 -4.25 4.40 -7.22
N GLU A 170 -4.90 4.15 -8.35
CA GLU A 170 -6.31 3.84 -8.40
C GLU A 170 -6.54 2.34 -8.63
N GLU A 171 -7.63 1.81 -8.09
CA GLU A 171 -7.96 0.38 -8.21
C GLU A 171 -8.05 -0.08 -9.67
N PHE A 172 -8.54 0.76 -10.58
CA PHE A 172 -8.63 0.45 -12.01
C PHE A 172 -7.26 0.35 -12.71
N GLU A 173 -6.15 0.75 -12.07
CA GLU A 173 -4.80 0.53 -12.59
C GLU A 173 -4.34 -0.93 -12.42
N PHE A 174 -5.10 -1.73 -11.67
CA PHE A 174 -4.85 -3.14 -11.42
C PHE A 174 -5.83 -4.01 -12.20
N ASP A 175 -5.31 -5.03 -12.86
CA ASP A 175 -6.07 -5.95 -13.69
C ASP A 175 -5.76 -7.40 -13.30
N ASN A 176 -6.57 -8.34 -13.78
CA ASN A 176 -6.31 -9.79 -13.67
C ASN A 176 -5.94 -10.22 -12.24
N ILE A 177 -6.78 -9.88 -11.26
CA ILE A 177 -6.65 -10.41 -9.90
C ILE A 177 -7.00 -11.90 -9.95
N LEU A 178 -5.99 -12.74 -9.75
CA LEU A 178 -6.08 -14.19 -9.93
C LEU A 178 -5.75 -14.88 -8.61
N PRO A 179 -6.71 -15.62 -8.03
CA PRO A 179 -6.46 -16.47 -6.88
C PRO A 179 -5.39 -17.51 -7.18
N ARG A 180 -4.65 -17.92 -6.14
CA ARG A 180 -3.70 -19.01 -6.26
C ARG A 180 -4.43 -20.28 -6.74
N SER A 181 -4.01 -20.82 -7.89
CA SER A 181 -4.49 -22.14 -8.33
C SER A 181 -4.06 -23.19 -7.30
N THR A 182 -5.04 -23.89 -6.73
CA THR A 182 -4.86 -24.95 -5.72
C THR A 182 -4.39 -26.26 -6.33
#